data_AF-A0ABD5RH10-F1
#
_entry.id   AF-A0ABD5RH10-F1
#
_cell.length_a   1.000
_cell.length_b   1.000
_cell.length_c   1.000
_cell.angle_alpha   90.00
_cell.angle_beta   90.00
_cell.angle_gamma   90.00
#
_symmetry.space_group_name_H-M   'P 1'
#
loop_
_entity.id
_entity.type
_entity.pdbx_description
1 polymer ?
#
loop_
_entity_poly.entity_id
_entity_poly.type
_entity_poly.pdbx_seq_one_letter_code
_entity_poly.pdbx_strand_id
1 'polypeptide(L)'
;MVENVIWPAALDANLSRAEGRRVSLDLAVPDPTVEEIAKAVQQVGYDAVVEREKRYPREYETRGRVLVQNADDAGKSDLLQAVAAYVGALRT
;
A
#
# COMPACT_ATOMS: atom_id res chain seq x y z
N MET A 1 14.64 3.90 9.75
CA MET A 1 14.84 2.47 9.43
C MET A 1 13.77 2.11 8.40
N VAL A 2 13.62 0.86 7.95
CA VAL A 2 12.36 0.52 7.25
C VAL A 2 11.35 0.18 8.33
N GLU A 3 10.44 1.10 8.62
CA GLU A 3 9.43 0.89 9.66
C GLU A 3 8.23 0.12 9.13
N ASN A 4 7.92 0.29 7.84
CA ASN A 4 6.65 -0.18 7.30
C ASN A 4 6.78 -0.72 5.87
N VAL A 5 6.13 -1.86 5.58
CA VAL A 5 6.02 -2.41 4.23
C VAL A 5 4.57 -2.39 3.78
N ILE A 6 4.28 -1.85 2.59
CA ILE A 6 2.96 -1.87 1.97
C ILE A 6 3.05 -2.69 0.68
N TRP A 7 2.22 -3.73 0.62
CA TRP A 7 2.01 -4.54 -0.58
C TRP A 7 0.78 -4.02 -1.32
N PRO A 8 0.75 -4.04 -2.66
CA PRO A 8 -0.47 -3.84 -3.44
C PRO A 8 -1.68 -4.60 -2.88
N ALA A 9 -1.47 -5.87 -2.51
CA ALA A 9 -2.47 -6.75 -1.90
C ALA A 9 -3.22 -6.13 -0.70
N ALA A 10 -2.56 -5.27 0.07
CA ALA A 10 -3.14 -4.66 1.28
C ALA A 10 -4.28 -3.69 0.95
N LEU A 11 -4.23 -3.06 -0.23
CA LEU A 11 -5.16 -2.01 -0.65
C LEU A 11 -6.11 -2.49 -1.77
N ASP A 12 -5.93 -3.72 -2.25
CA ASP A 12 -6.63 -4.25 -3.42
C ASP A 12 -8.08 -4.63 -3.11
N ALA A 13 -9.02 -3.97 -3.78
CA ALA A 13 -10.46 -4.23 -3.66
C ALA A 13 -10.85 -5.59 -4.22
N ASN A 14 -10.07 -6.14 -5.16
CA ASN A 14 -10.33 -7.43 -5.78
C ASN A 14 -9.94 -8.61 -4.88
N LEU A 15 -9.18 -8.36 -3.81
CA LEU A 15 -8.74 -9.39 -2.88
C LEU A 15 -9.57 -9.37 -1.60
N SER A 16 -9.86 -10.55 -1.06
CA SER A 16 -10.40 -10.72 0.28
C SER A 16 -9.36 -10.40 1.37
N ARG A 17 -9.82 -10.31 2.63
CA ARG A 17 -8.92 -10.19 3.79
C ARG A 17 -7.99 -11.40 3.96
N ALA A 18 -8.47 -12.59 3.57
CA ALA A 18 -7.69 -13.82 3.60
C ALA A 18 -6.58 -13.80 2.53
N GLU A 19 -6.85 -13.20 1.38
CA GLU A 19 -5.89 -13.10 0.27
C GLU A 19 -4.85 -12.00 0.48
N GLY A 20 -5.15 -10.93 1.22
CA GLY A 20 -4.13 -9.94 1.56
C GLY A 20 -4.66 -8.58 1.98
N ARG A 21 -5.91 -8.25 1.62
CA ARG A 21 -6.50 -6.94 1.91
C ARG A 21 -6.45 -6.61 3.40
N ARG A 22 -6.09 -5.37 3.71
CA ARG A 22 -5.97 -4.84 5.08
C ARG A 22 -6.84 -3.62 5.34
N VAL A 23 -7.43 -3.02 4.32
CA VAL A 23 -8.41 -1.94 4.44
C VAL A 23 -9.86 -2.42 4.22
N SER A 24 -10.85 -1.58 4.56
CA SER A 24 -12.26 -1.80 4.21
C SER A 24 -12.45 -1.72 2.69
N LEU A 25 -13.53 -2.28 2.16
CA LEU A 25 -13.82 -2.22 0.72
C LEU A 25 -14.03 -0.77 0.25
N ASP A 26 -14.66 0.07 1.07
CA ASP A 26 -14.92 1.48 0.74
C ASP A 26 -13.65 2.33 0.58
N LEU A 27 -12.54 1.88 1.17
CA LEU A 27 -11.22 2.51 1.02
C LEU A 27 -10.30 1.76 0.03
N ALA A 28 -10.64 0.53 -0.33
CA ALA A 28 -9.83 -0.28 -1.23
C ALA A 28 -9.97 0.20 -2.68
N VAL A 29 -8.93 -0.01 -3.49
CA VAL A 29 -8.96 0.28 -4.92
C VAL A 29 -8.65 -0.99 -5.72
N PRO A 30 -9.26 -1.22 -6.90
CA PRO A 30 -8.97 -2.42 -7.68
C PRO A 30 -7.58 -2.36 -8.30
N ASP A 31 -6.75 -3.38 -8.11
CA ASP A 31 -5.41 -3.50 -8.70
C ASP A 31 -4.50 -2.24 -8.51
N PRO A 32 -4.12 -1.91 -7.27
CA PRO A 32 -3.21 -0.80 -6.96
C PRO A 32 -1.77 -1.08 -7.43
N THR A 33 -1.11 -0.09 -8.03
CA THR A 33 0.30 -0.18 -8.42
C THR A 33 1.24 0.33 -7.32
N VAL A 34 2.50 -0.11 -7.34
CA VAL A 34 3.50 0.40 -6.38
C VAL A 34 3.84 1.86 -6.60
N GLU A 35 3.69 2.38 -7.82
CA GLU A 35 3.85 3.80 -8.15
C GLU A 35 2.78 4.67 -7.49
N GLU A 36 1.51 4.25 -7.55
CA GLU A 36 0.42 4.96 -6.88
C GLU A 36 0.58 4.93 -5.37
N ILE A 37 0.95 3.76 -4.81
CA ILE A 37 1.20 3.60 -3.37
C ILE A 37 2.36 4.50 -2.94
N ALA A 38 3.48 4.51 -3.68
CA ALA A 38 4.63 5.35 -3.33
C ALA A 38 4.28 6.84 -3.39
N LYS A 39 3.54 7.28 -4.41
CA LYS A 39 3.06 8.67 -4.51
C LYS A 39 2.14 9.02 -3.36
N ALA A 40 1.21 8.13 -2.99
CA ALA A 40 0.32 8.33 -1.85
C ALA A 40 1.07 8.39 -0.52
N VAL A 41 2.06 7.54 -0.29
CA VAL A 41 2.95 7.60 0.89
C VAL A 41 3.64 8.96 0.98
N GLN A 42 4.15 9.50 -0.13
CA GLN A 42 4.73 10.83 -0.18
C GLN A 42 3.72 11.94 0.12
N GLN A 43 2.46 11.80 -0.33
CA GLN A 43 1.40 12.77 0.00
C GLN A 43 1.01 12.75 1.48
N VAL A 44 1.10 11.58 2.13
CA VAL A 44 0.91 11.46 3.59
C VAL A 44 2.07 12.13 4.35
N GLY A 45 3.23 12.30 3.72
CA GLY A 45 4.39 13.01 4.29
C GLY A 45 5.57 12.10 4.65
N TYR A 46 5.59 10.86 4.14
CA TYR A 46 6.65 9.89 4.43
C TYR A 46 7.49 9.56 3.19
N ASP A 47 8.69 9.03 3.43
CA ASP A 47 9.56 8.58 2.36
C ASP A 47 9.17 7.19 1.86
N ALA A 48 9.18 7.02 0.54
CA ALA A 48 8.79 5.78 -0.13
C ALA A 48 9.92 5.21 -0.97
N VAL A 49 10.22 3.92 -0.78
CA VAL A 49 11.15 3.15 -1.63
C VAL A 49 10.40 2.00 -2.31
N VAL A 50 10.44 1.97 -3.64
CA VAL A 50 9.80 0.92 -4.43
C VAL A 50 10.77 -0.23 -4.69
N GLU A 51 10.36 -1.45 -4.35
CA GLU A 51 11.06 -2.68 -4.71
C GLU A 51 10.19 -3.51 -5.68
N ARG A 52 10.40 -3.34 -6.99
CA ARG A 52 9.57 -3.95 -8.05
C ARG A 52 9.70 -5.48 -8.13
N GLU A 53 10.88 -6.01 -7.85
CA GLU A 53 11.18 -7.44 -7.99
C GLU A 53 10.62 -8.31 -6.84
N LYS A 54 9.87 -7.71 -5.91
CA LYS A 54 9.33 -8.44 -4.76
C LYS A 54 7.93 -8.96 -5.06
N ARG A 55 7.68 -10.21 -4.65
CA ARG A 55 6.38 -10.85 -4.78
C ARG A 55 5.74 -11.04 -3.41
N TYR A 56 4.46 -10.70 -3.29
CA TYR A 56 3.70 -11.00 -2.09
C TYR A 56 3.49 -12.52 -1.96
N PRO A 57 3.75 -13.16 -0.80
CA PRO A 57 3.72 -14.63 -0.71
C PRO A 57 2.39 -15.30 -1.06
N ARG A 58 1.27 -14.56 -0.99
CA ARG A 58 -0.08 -15.06 -1.32
C ARG A 58 -0.48 -14.80 -2.77
N GLU A 59 0.41 -14.19 -3.56
CA GLU A 59 0.20 -13.89 -4.97
C GLU A 59 1.19 -14.66 -5.86
N TYR A 60 0.77 -14.92 -7.08
CA TYR A 60 1.60 -15.51 -8.13
C TYR A 60 2.35 -14.43 -8.94
N GLU A 61 1.75 -13.27 -9.13
CA GLU A 61 2.31 -12.17 -9.89
C GLU A 61 3.29 -11.32 -9.06
N THR A 62 4.39 -10.91 -9.68
CA THR A 62 5.36 -9.99 -9.07
C THR A 62 4.88 -8.56 -9.27
N ARG A 63 4.15 -8.02 -8.30
CA ARG A 63 3.65 -6.63 -8.31
C ARG A 63 4.54 -5.63 -7.55
N GLY A 64 5.60 -6.10 -6.90
CA GLY A 64 6.49 -5.28 -6.07
C GLY A 64 5.93 -4.96 -4.68
N ARG A 65 6.67 -4.12 -3.95
CA ARG A 65 6.23 -3.53 -2.67
C ARG A 65 6.79 -2.14 -2.46
N VAL A 66 6.19 -1.40 -1.53
CA VAL A 66 6.67 -0.09 -1.08
C VAL A 66 7.15 -0.19 0.36
N LEU A 67 8.40 0.21 0.60
CA LEU A 67 8.94 0.43 1.94
C LEU A 67 8.67 1.89 2.32
N VAL A 68 8.12 2.09 3.51
CA VAL A 68 7.84 3.39 4.10
C VAL A 68 8.84 3.63 5.22
N GLN A 69 9.48 4.79 5.17
CA GLN A 69 10.53 5.22 6.11
C GLN A 69 10.10 6.52 6.80
N ASN A 70 10.66 6.77 7.99
CA ASN A 70 10.39 7.98 8.79
C ASN A 70 8.91 8.12 9.21
N ALA A 71 8.21 6.99 9.36
CA ALA A 71 6.84 6.83 9.82
C ALA A 71 6.77 6.21 11.23
N ASP A 72 7.70 6.59 12.11
CA ASP A 72 7.80 6.14 13.50
C ASP A 72 6.59 6.58 14.35
N ASP A 73 5.91 7.65 13.91
CA ASP A 73 4.76 8.27 14.57
C ASP A 73 3.40 7.70 14.12
N ALA A 74 3.39 6.83 13.10
CA ALA A 74 2.16 6.27 12.53
C ALA A 74 1.93 4.80 12.91
N GLY A 75 0.74 4.51 13.43
CA GLY A 75 0.23 3.15 13.53
C GLY A 75 0.04 2.51 12.15
N LYS A 76 0.36 1.22 12.02
CA LYS A 76 0.28 0.49 10.74
C LYS A 76 -1.09 0.61 10.06
N SER A 77 -2.15 0.52 10.86
CA SER A 77 -3.53 0.61 10.37
C SER A 77 -3.88 1.99 9.83
N ASP A 78 -3.44 3.05 10.53
CA ASP A 78 -3.72 4.43 10.15
C ASP A 78 -2.95 4.82 8.89
N LEU A 79 -1.68 4.40 8.80
CA LEU A 79 -0.87 4.54 7.60
C LEU A 79 -1.55 3.88 6.39
N LEU A 80 -2.03 2.64 6.52
CA LEU A 80 -2.68 1.94 5.42
C LEU A 80 -3.98 2.63 4.97
N GLN A 81 -4.79 3.12 5.92
CA GLN A 81 -6.02 3.84 5.59
C GLN A 81 -5.75 5.17 4.89
N ALA A 82 -4.78 5.95 5.39
CA ALA A 82 -4.38 7.22 4.79
C ALA A 82 -3.84 7.02 3.37
N VAL A 83 -2.93 6.06 3.19
CA VAL A 83 -2.37 5.73 1.87
C VAL A 83 -3.48 5.27 0.91
N ALA A 84 -4.41 4.41 1.35
CA ALA A 84 -5.52 3.95 0.52
C ALA A 84 -6.41 5.12 0.05
N ALA A 85 -6.74 6.04 0.96
CA ALA A 85 -7.52 7.23 0.63
C ALA A 85 -6.82 8.11 -0.42
N TYR A 86 -5.52 8.33 -0.29
CA TYR A 86 -4.74 9.08 -1.29
C TYR A 86 -4.63 8.34 -2.62
N VAL A 87 -4.45 7.02 -2.64
CA VAL A 87 -4.46 6.23 -3.88
C VAL A 87 -5.81 6.38 -4.59
N GLY A 88 -6.92 6.31 -3.85
CA GLY A 88 -8.26 6.55 -4.40
C GLY A 88 -8.40 7.95 -5.01
N ALA A 89 -7.91 8.98 -4.30
CA ALA A 89 -7.94 10.36 -4.78
C ALA A 89 -7.09 10.58 -6.06
N LEU A 90 -6.00 9.83 -6.25
CA LEU A 90 -5.16 9.91 -7.46
C LEU A 90 -5.82 9.34 -8.73
N ARG A 91 -6.87 8.51 -8.55
CA ARG A 91 -7.59 7.84 -9.65
C ARG A 91 -8.89 8.54 -10.06
N THR A 92 -9.22 9.64 -9.39
CA THR A 92 -10.38 10.48 -9.71
C THR A 92 -9.99 11.52 -10.75
#